data_AF-A0A974X9W4-F1
#
_entry.id   AF-A0A974X9W4-F1
#
_cell.length_a   1.000
_cell.length_b   1.000
_cell.length_c   1.000
_cell.angle_alpha   90.00
_cell.angle_beta   90.00
_cell.angle_gamma   90.00
#
_symmetry.space_group_name_H-M   'P 1'
#
loop_
_entity.id
_entity.type
_entity.pdbx_description
1 polymer ?
#
loop_
_entity_poly.entity_id
_entity_poly.type
_entity_poly.pdbx_seq_one_letter_code
_entity_poly.pdbx_strand_id
1 'polypeptide(L)'
;MKIIKKILSIMLMLSIVISSLLPIYAVQIKEPSVELDKVIENTAKYVLDCAKKLKNDETLGEWTIISLIRAGIEVPEKYYDDYYNNLVKQLEENDGILHKRKYTEYSRAVLTLTALGKDPTNVGGYDLTEKLAEFDNLVWQGINGAVWGLIALDSGNYDVTNTGNIKNVTTRQKLVDHILSKEINGGGWSMGESNPDTDVTAMVLQSLANYVDQEKVKDAVDRGLVVLSNKMNNDGGFESWGNKNSESADQVLVALCKLNIDPKIDDRFVKKNGSWVVSNIIDDFYIPETGGFKHVKEYGIDGMATDQGMYAMVAYSRFLKGQTSLYDMSDVEKKYEEKVLPKKNTEPKIEYKNKFTDIDSSSEKEAIIGLNAKGIVNGFNENTFNPKGYVTRAQLATMLAKALCLEEIEIETFEDVKDSDWFSGYVGAAHQMGIINGYSDKVFKPNNNVTRQDAALMIARTAEILGKNMSMENYEIINIMCQFTDYIKCADWTIESVAACVKYGYIPDDEMEIYPERNATREEIAGMIFRMIEN
;
A
#
# COMPACT_ATOMS: atom_id res chain seq x y z
N MET A 1 34.24 -56.03 -39.00
CA MET A 1 32.99 -55.21 -39.03
C MET A 1 31.81 -55.82 -38.27
N LYS A 2 31.46 -57.12 -38.44
CA LYS A 2 30.34 -57.77 -37.72
C LYS A 2 30.51 -57.81 -36.19
N ILE A 3 31.73 -58.07 -35.69
CA ILE A 3 32.02 -58.16 -34.25
C ILE A 3 31.86 -56.78 -33.58
N ILE A 4 32.35 -55.72 -34.22
CA ILE A 4 32.24 -54.33 -33.73
C ILE A 4 30.77 -53.90 -33.59
N LYS A 5 29.91 -54.20 -34.58
CA LYS A 5 28.47 -53.91 -34.51
C LYS A 5 27.77 -54.65 -33.35
N LYS A 6 28.21 -55.87 -33.05
CA LYS A 6 27.65 -56.69 -31.96
C LYS A 6 28.04 -56.13 -30.59
N ILE A 7 29.30 -55.70 -30.44
CA ILE A 7 29.79 -55.04 -29.21
C ILE A 7 29.07 -53.71 -28.99
N LEU A 8 28.93 -52.87 -30.02
CA LEU A 8 28.19 -51.62 -29.93
C LEU A 8 26.71 -51.82 -29.55
N SER A 9 26.06 -52.84 -30.10
CA SER A 9 24.66 -53.14 -29.77
C SER A 9 24.50 -53.61 -28.32
N ILE A 10 25.47 -54.36 -27.80
CA ILE A 10 25.50 -54.80 -26.40
C ILE A 10 25.75 -53.60 -25.47
N MET A 11 26.68 -52.71 -25.82
CA MET A 11 26.93 -51.49 -25.05
C MET A 11 25.71 -50.57 -25.02
N LEU A 12 24.99 -50.44 -26.13
CA LEU A 12 23.76 -49.63 -26.21
C LEU A 12 22.62 -50.25 -25.37
N MET A 13 22.46 -51.58 -25.40
CA MET A 13 21.50 -52.24 -24.52
C MET A 13 21.88 -52.10 -23.05
N LEU A 14 23.17 -52.22 -22.71
CA LEU A 14 23.65 -51.99 -21.34
C LEU A 14 23.42 -50.55 -20.90
N SER A 15 23.63 -49.54 -21.76
CA SER A 15 23.35 -48.15 -21.41
C SER A 15 21.86 -47.90 -21.19
N ILE A 16 20.99 -48.51 -22.01
CA ILE A 16 19.52 -48.40 -21.85
C ILE A 16 19.10 -49.07 -20.53
N VAL A 17 19.59 -50.28 -20.26
CA VAL A 17 19.29 -51.03 -19.03
C VAL A 17 19.80 -50.29 -17.80
N ILE A 18 21.04 -49.77 -17.82
CA ILE A 18 21.61 -48.97 -16.72
C ILE A 18 20.82 -47.67 -16.52
N SER A 19 20.39 -46.99 -17.59
CA SER A 19 19.55 -45.79 -17.48
C SER A 19 18.15 -46.07 -16.92
N SER A 20 17.60 -47.26 -17.18
CA SER A 20 16.30 -47.71 -16.64
C SER A 20 16.38 -48.28 -15.21
N LEU A 21 17.59 -48.53 -14.70
CA LEU A 21 17.85 -49.06 -13.36
C LEU A 21 18.33 -47.99 -12.37
N LEU A 22 18.51 -46.73 -12.82
CA LEU A 22 18.70 -45.62 -11.89
C LEU A 22 17.38 -45.44 -11.13
N PRO A 23 17.35 -45.59 -9.79
CA PRO A 23 16.20 -45.17 -9.03
C PRO A 23 16.00 -43.68 -9.31
N ILE A 24 14.90 -43.34 -9.99
CA ILE A 24 14.39 -41.98 -9.98
C ILE A 24 13.98 -41.76 -8.52
N TYR A 25 14.88 -41.19 -7.72
CA TYR A 25 14.51 -40.66 -6.43
C TYR A 25 13.59 -39.49 -6.72
N ALA A 26 12.28 -39.74 -6.77
CA ALA A 26 11.29 -38.68 -6.72
C ALA A 26 11.63 -37.84 -5.48
N VAL A 27 11.79 -36.52 -5.68
CA VAL A 27 11.99 -35.60 -4.55
C VAL A 27 10.84 -35.83 -3.59
N GLN A 28 11.15 -36.24 -2.36
CA GLN A 28 10.13 -36.39 -1.33
C GLN A 28 9.67 -34.98 -0.95
N ILE A 29 8.47 -34.60 -1.37
CA ILE A 29 7.89 -33.29 -1.07
C ILE A 29 7.72 -33.16 0.44
N LYS A 30 8.16 -32.01 0.97
CA LYS A 30 7.97 -31.66 2.38
C LYS A 30 6.53 -31.21 2.59
N GLU A 31 5.74 -32.00 3.31
CA GLU A 31 4.41 -31.58 3.71
C GLU A 31 4.49 -30.45 4.75
N PRO A 32 3.62 -29.42 4.66
CA PRO A 32 3.55 -28.37 5.66
C PRO A 32 3.21 -28.91 7.06
N SER A 33 3.70 -28.24 8.11
CA SER A 33 3.49 -28.61 9.51
C SER A 33 2.03 -28.46 9.98
N VAL A 34 1.24 -27.63 9.31
CA VAL A 34 -0.19 -27.42 9.57
C VAL A 34 -0.97 -27.60 8.26
N GLU A 35 -2.10 -28.28 8.32
CA GLU A 35 -2.97 -28.47 7.16
C GLU A 35 -3.57 -27.14 6.68
N LEU A 36 -3.66 -26.97 5.35
CA LEU A 36 -4.10 -25.73 4.71
C LEU A 36 -5.45 -25.21 5.25
N ASP A 37 -6.47 -26.07 5.34
CA ASP A 37 -7.79 -25.66 5.81
C ASP A 37 -7.74 -25.17 7.28
N LYS A 38 -6.89 -25.78 8.13
CA LYS A 38 -6.68 -25.31 9.51
C LYS A 38 -5.99 -23.95 9.57
N VAL A 39 -5.04 -23.69 8.67
CA VAL A 39 -4.40 -22.37 8.57
C VAL A 39 -5.47 -21.32 8.23
N ILE A 40 -6.28 -21.56 7.21
CA ILE A 40 -7.35 -20.64 6.79
C ILE A 40 -8.37 -20.42 7.93
N GLU A 41 -8.86 -21.48 8.57
CA GLU A 41 -9.84 -21.38 9.67
C GLU A 41 -9.31 -20.60 10.87
N ASN A 42 -8.07 -20.89 11.29
CA ASN A 42 -7.45 -20.24 12.44
C ASN A 42 -7.12 -18.78 12.14
N THR A 43 -6.62 -18.47 10.94
CA THR A 43 -6.36 -17.09 10.53
C THR A 43 -7.67 -16.30 10.41
N ALA A 44 -8.72 -16.88 9.84
CA ALA A 44 -10.05 -16.27 9.80
C ALA A 44 -10.58 -15.95 11.20
N LYS A 45 -10.43 -16.90 12.15
CA LYS A 45 -10.79 -16.66 13.54
C LYS A 45 -9.96 -15.53 14.16
N TYR A 46 -8.64 -15.53 13.95
CA TYR A 46 -7.75 -14.49 14.44
C TYR A 46 -8.16 -13.09 13.96
N VAL A 47 -8.37 -12.91 12.65
CA VAL A 47 -8.74 -11.60 12.09
C VAL A 47 -10.13 -11.16 12.56
N LEU A 48 -11.08 -12.08 12.73
CA LEU A 48 -12.41 -11.77 13.28
C LEU A 48 -12.37 -11.43 14.79
N ASP A 49 -11.46 -12.04 15.56
CA ASP A 49 -11.23 -11.67 16.96
C ASP A 49 -10.56 -10.30 17.09
N CYS A 50 -9.68 -9.94 16.14
CA CYS A 50 -9.16 -8.58 16.00
C CYS A 50 -10.28 -7.58 15.62
N ALA A 51 -11.17 -7.96 14.70
CA ALA A 51 -12.29 -7.12 14.24
C ALA A 51 -13.23 -6.69 15.37
N LYS A 52 -13.43 -7.53 16.39
CA LYS A 52 -14.25 -7.23 17.57
C LYS A 52 -13.69 -6.07 18.42
N LYS A 53 -12.43 -5.70 18.22
CA LYS A 53 -11.75 -4.63 18.96
C LYS A 53 -11.71 -3.32 18.18
N LEU A 54 -12.19 -3.31 16.94
CA LEU A 54 -12.25 -2.11 16.11
C LEU A 54 -13.15 -1.06 16.76
N LYS A 55 -12.73 0.20 16.67
CA LYS A 55 -13.56 1.34 17.06
C LYS A 55 -14.64 1.58 16.01
N ASN A 56 -15.63 2.42 16.33
CA ASN A 56 -16.79 2.68 15.47
C ASN A 56 -16.43 3.28 14.10
N ASP A 57 -15.25 3.87 13.95
CA ASP A 57 -14.71 4.48 12.74
C ASP A 57 -13.70 3.58 12.00
N GLU A 58 -13.36 2.42 12.54
CA GLU A 58 -12.42 1.48 11.92
C GLU A 58 -13.18 0.33 11.23
N THR A 59 -12.65 -0.17 10.11
CA THR A 59 -13.26 -1.25 9.33
C THR A 59 -12.24 -2.36 9.06
N LEU A 60 -12.72 -3.54 8.68
CA LEU A 60 -11.84 -4.61 8.20
C LEU A 60 -11.08 -4.15 6.94
N GLY A 61 -9.83 -4.57 6.82
CA GLY A 61 -9.04 -4.35 5.62
C GLY A 61 -9.66 -5.04 4.40
N GLU A 62 -9.50 -4.42 3.24
CA GLU A 62 -10.01 -4.91 1.95
C GLU A 62 -9.51 -6.33 1.63
N TRP A 63 -8.23 -6.59 1.87
CA TRP A 63 -7.63 -7.91 1.68
C TRP A 63 -8.21 -8.96 2.64
N THR A 64 -8.45 -8.59 3.89
CA THR A 64 -9.12 -9.45 4.87
C THR A 64 -10.54 -9.79 4.42
N ILE A 65 -11.31 -8.78 3.97
CA ILE A 65 -12.69 -8.96 3.48
C ILE A 65 -12.71 -9.92 2.29
N ILE A 66 -11.86 -9.66 1.28
CA ILE A 66 -11.74 -10.54 0.10
C ILE A 66 -11.39 -11.96 0.56
N SER A 67 -10.40 -12.14 1.43
CA SER A 67 -9.98 -13.45 1.92
C SER A 67 -11.11 -14.22 2.59
N LEU A 68 -11.83 -13.58 3.52
CA LEU A 68 -12.93 -14.19 4.27
C LEU A 68 -14.05 -14.66 3.33
N ILE A 69 -14.46 -13.80 2.39
CA ILE A 69 -15.51 -14.12 1.42
C ILE A 69 -15.06 -15.26 0.51
N ARG A 70 -13.85 -15.16 -0.05
CA ARG A 70 -13.33 -16.13 -1.02
C ARG A 70 -13.01 -17.48 -0.39
N ALA A 71 -12.79 -17.51 0.92
CA ALA A 71 -12.69 -18.73 1.73
C ALA A 71 -14.05 -19.36 2.07
N GLY A 72 -15.17 -18.63 1.90
CA GLY A 72 -16.50 -19.07 2.33
C GLY A 72 -16.68 -19.03 3.85
N ILE A 73 -15.95 -18.17 4.55
CA ILE A 73 -16.09 -17.97 6.00
C ILE A 73 -17.32 -17.12 6.27
N GLU A 74 -18.16 -17.56 7.21
CA GLU A 74 -19.29 -16.77 7.68
C GLU A 74 -18.81 -15.59 8.52
N VAL A 75 -19.15 -14.38 8.08
CA VAL A 75 -18.79 -13.13 8.75
C VAL A 75 -20.07 -12.37 9.10
N PRO A 76 -20.19 -11.80 10.31
CA PRO A 76 -21.32 -10.94 10.65
C PRO A 76 -21.49 -9.81 9.64
N GLU A 77 -22.69 -9.69 9.07
CA GLU A 77 -23.02 -8.75 7.98
C GLU A 77 -22.63 -7.30 8.31
N LYS A 78 -22.69 -6.92 9.59
CA LYS A 78 -22.26 -5.62 10.10
C LYS A 78 -20.87 -5.21 9.59
N TYR A 79 -19.89 -6.10 9.55
CA TYR A 79 -18.53 -5.73 9.12
C TYR A 79 -18.47 -5.32 7.64
N TYR A 80 -19.30 -5.94 6.81
CA TYR A 80 -19.40 -5.59 5.38
C TYR A 80 -20.21 -4.32 5.17
N ASP A 81 -21.26 -4.11 5.97
CA ASP A 81 -22.02 -2.86 5.96
C ASP A 81 -21.20 -1.68 6.47
N ASP A 82 -20.40 -1.86 7.53
CA ASP A 82 -19.50 -0.83 8.06
C ASP A 82 -18.50 -0.40 6.98
N TYR A 83 -17.84 -1.35 6.29
CA TYR A 83 -16.94 -1.05 5.17
C TYR A 83 -17.66 -0.27 4.06
N TYR A 84 -18.82 -0.74 3.60
CA TYR A 84 -19.56 -0.09 2.52
C TYR A 84 -20.02 1.32 2.90
N ASN A 85 -20.56 1.50 4.11
CA ASN A 85 -21.03 2.79 4.60
C ASN A 85 -19.87 3.77 4.79
N ASN A 86 -18.72 3.31 5.28
CA ASN A 86 -17.53 4.14 5.39
C ASN A 86 -17.01 4.57 4.01
N LEU A 87 -17.01 3.67 3.03
CA LEU A 87 -16.63 3.99 1.64
C LEU A 87 -17.56 5.05 1.02
N VAL A 88 -18.89 4.90 1.21
CA VAL A 88 -19.87 5.90 0.76
C VAL A 88 -19.63 7.24 1.42
N LYS A 89 -19.46 7.26 2.75
CA LYS A 89 -19.16 8.47 3.51
C LYS A 89 -17.89 9.17 3.00
N GLN A 90 -16.82 8.40 2.79
CA GLN A 90 -15.56 8.93 2.27
C GLN A 90 -15.74 9.56 0.88
N LEU A 91 -16.52 8.93 0.00
CA LEU A 91 -16.83 9.48 -1.32
C LEU A 91 -17.65 10.77 -1.21
N GLU A 92 -18.69 10.80 -0.37
CA GLU A 92 -19.53 11.98 -0.18
C GLU A 92 -18.73 13.17 0.39
N GLU A 93 -17.87 12.94 1.38
CA GLU A 93 -17.04 13.98 2.02
C GLU A 93 -15.98 14.56 1.08
N ASN A 94 -15.53 13.75 0.10
CA ASN A 94 -14.46 14.05 -0.84
C ASN A 94 -14.92 14.21 -2.30
N ASP A 95 -16.22 14.45 -2.54
CA ASP A 95 -16.78 14.69 -3.88
C ASP A 95 -16.45 13.59 -4.91
N GLY A 96 -16.57 12.34 -4.48
CA GLY A 96 -16.30 11.15 -5.30
C GLY A 96 -14.83 10.82 -5.50
N ILE A 97 -13.91 11.51 -4.81
CA ILE A 97 -12.47 11.29 -4.91
C ILE A 97 -12.01 10.48 -3.69
N LEU A 98 -11.77 9.18 -3.85
CA LEU A 98 -11.12 8.38 -2.80
C LEU A 98 -9.69 8.87 -2.57
N HIS A 99 -8.99 9.13 -3.67
CA HIS A 99 -7.63 9.63 -3.62
C HIS A 99 -7.25 10.32 -4.94
N LYS A 100 -6.42 11.37 -4.86
CA LYS A 100 -6.03 12.20 -6.03
C LYS A 100 -5.02 11.53 -6.96
N ARG A 101 -4.14 10.66 -6.43
CA ARG A 101 -3.01 10.05 -7.18
C ARG A 101 -2.81 8.54 -6.98
N LYS A 102 -3.12 7.97 -5.82
CA LYS A 102 -3.21 6.52 -5.56
C LYS A 102 -4.46 5.92 -6.18
N TYR A 103 -4.44 5.66 -7.48
CA TYR A 103 -5.57 5.02 -8.16
C TYR A 103 -5.74 3.54 -7.79
N THR A 104 -4.74 2.97 -7.13
CA THR A 104 -4.86 1.67 -6.44
C THR A 104 -5.97 1.66 -5.38
N GLU A 105 -6.31 2.79 -4.75
CA GLU A 105 -7.44 2.87 -3.80
C GLU A 105 -8.77 2.48 -4.47
N TYR A 106 -9.03 3.00 -5.67
CA TYR A 106 -10.21 2.60 -6.45
C TYR A 106 -10.13 1.13 -6.87
N SER A 107 -8.93 0.64 -7.23
CA SER A 107 -8.75 -0.75 -7.65
C SER A 107 -9.09 -1.74 -6.52
N ARG A 108 -8.63 -1.46 -5.30
CA ARG A 108 -8.94 -2.29 -4.12
C ARG A 108 -10.41 -2.19 -3.70
N ALA A 109 -11.00 -1.00 -3.77
CA ALA A 109 -12.42 -0.83 -3.51
C ALA A 109 -13.29 -1.61 -4.52
N VAL A 110 -12.96 -1.54 -5.81
CA VAL A 110 -13.63 -2.32 -6.88
C VAL A 110 -13.53 -3.82 -6.60
N LEU A 111 -12.34 -4.33 -6.25
CA LEU A 111 -12.14 -5.74 -5.91
C LEU A 111 -12.99 -6.16 -4.71
N THR A 112 -13.00 -5.37 -3.65
CA THR A 112 -13.76 -5.65 -2.42
C THR A 112 -15.27 -5.66 -2.67
N LEU A 113 -15.78 -4.66 -3.38
CA LEU A 113 -17.19 -4.57 -3.73
C LEU A 113 -17.63 -5.73 -4.63
N THR A 114 -16.77 -6.11 -5.58
CA THR A 114 -17.02 -7.26 -6.45
C THR A 114 -17.10 -8.55 -5.62
N ALA A 115 -16.19 -8.75 -4.65
CA ALA A 115 -16.24 -9.91 -3.77
C ALA A 115 -17.53 -9.94 -2.94
N LEU A 116 -17.98 -8.77 -2.46
CA LEU A 116 -19.24 -8.62 -1.73
C LEU A 116 -20.50 -8.82 -2.58
N GLY A 117 -20.36 -8.91 -3.91
CA GLY A 117 -21.48 -8.91 -4.84
C GLY A 117 -22.21 -7.56 -4.94
N LYS A 118 -21.55 -6.46 -4.54
CA LYS A 118 -22.04 -5.08 -4.65
C LYS A 118 -21.56 -4.45 -5.96
N ASP A 119 -22.23 -3.38 -6.40
CA ASP A 119 -21.95 -2.70 -7.66
C ASP A 119 -20.86 -1.61 -7.48
N PRO A 120 -19.65 -1.76 -8.04
CA PRO A 120 -18.65 -0.71 -7.99
C PRO A 120 -18.92 0.47 -8.94
N THR A 121 -19.88 0.34 -9.86
CA THR A 121 -20.30 1.44 -10.73
C THR A 121 -21.32 2.37 -10.06
N ASN A 122 -21.80 2.01 -8.87
CA ASN A 122 -22.75 2.80 -8.10
C ASN A 122 -22.55 2.63 -6.59
N VAL A 123 -21.62 3.40 -6.04
CA VAL A 123 -21.29 3.47 -4.61
C VAL A 123 -21.71 4.82 -4.09
N GLY A 124 -22.87 4.89 -3.41
CA GLY A 124 -23.42 6.18 -2.97
C GLY A 124 -23.73 7.17 -4.11
N GLY A 125 -23.92 6.67 -5.33
CA GLY A 125 -24.09 7.51 -6.54
C GLY A 125 -22.80 7.85 -7.28
N TYR A 126 -21.65 7.30 -6.85
CA TYR A 126 -20.35 7.46 -7.52
C TYR A 126 -19.93 6.16 -8.25
N ASP A 127 -19.38 6.31 -9.45
CA ASP A 127 -18.82 5.21 -10.24
C ASP A 127 -17.31 5.11 -10.01
N LEU A 128 -16.86 4.05 -9.33
CA LEU A 128 -15.44 3.84 -9.07
C LEU A 128 -14.69 3.32 -10.30
N THR A 129 -15.39 2.70 -11.25
CA THR A 129 -14.79 2.21 -12.50
C THR A 129 -14.50 3.35 -13.48
N GLU A 130 -15.24 4.47 -13.41
CA GLU A 130 -14.95 5.72 -14.13
C GLU A 130 -13.53 6.23 -13.79
N LYS A 131 -13.07 6.03 -12.54
CA LYS A 131 -11.71 6.41 -12.13
C LYS A 131 -10.64 5.49 -12.73
N LEU A 132 -10.92 4.20 -12.86
CA LEU A 132 -10.02 3.29 -13.58
C LEU A 132 -9.96 3.59 -15.09
N ALA A 133 -10.91 4.37 -15.63
CA ALA A 133 -10.90 4.81 -17.03
C ALA A 133 -9.85 5.89 -17.35
N GLU A 134 -9.34 6.60 -16.34
CA GLU A 134 -8.37 7.70 -16.49
C GLU A 134 -6.93 7.17 -16.61
N PHE A 135 -6.51 6.71 -17.79
CA PHE A 135 -5.26 5.96 -17.97
C PHE A 135 -4.02 6.65 -17.37
N ASP A 136 -3.84 7.95 -17.64
CA ASP A 136 -2.66 8.69 -17.18
C ASP A 136 -2.59 8.77 -15.65
N ASN A 137 -3.74 8.88 -14.99
CA ASN A 137 -3.83 8.88 -13.52
C ASN A 137 -3.70 7.47 -12.96
N LEU A 138 -4.29 6.48 -13.62
CA LEU A 138 -4.21 5.08 -13.23
C LEU A 138 -2.77 4.56 -13.25
N VAL A 139 -1.98 4.89 -14.28
CA VAL A 139 -0.57 4.46 -14.39
C VAL A 139 0.41 5.43 -13.74
N TRP A 140 -0.07 6.46 -13.02
CA TRP A 140 0.79 7.43 -12.38
C TRP A 140 1.70 6.81 -11.31
N GLN A 141 1.19 5.81 -10.58
CA GLN A 141 1.97 4.96 -9.66
C GLN A 141 2.88 3.95 -10.40
N GLY A 142 3.11 4.15 -11.69
CA GLY A 142 3.88 3.24 -12.55
C GLY A 142 3.21 1.89 -12.70
N ILE A 143 4.03 0.84 -12.65
CA ILE A 143 3.58 -0.53 -12.88
C ILE A 143 2.52 -0.99 -11.88
N ASN A 144 2.59 -0.51 -10.63
CA ASN A 144 1.66 -0.90 -9.58
C ASN A 144 0.23 -0.48 -9.91
N GLY A 145 0.04 0.76 -10.38
CA GLY A 145 -1.27 1.25 -10.82
C GLY A 145 -1.81 0.49 -12.03
N ALA A 146 -0.93 0.16 -12.99
CA ALA A 146 -1.34 -0.62 -14.17
C ALA A 146 -1.77 -2.05 -13.82
N VAL A 147 -1.02 -2.72 -12.94
CA VAL A 147 -1.29 -4.10 -12.48
C VAL A 147 -2.61 -4.18 -11.74
N TRP A 148 -2.82 -3.34 -10.72
CA TRP A 148 -4.06 -3.38 -9.94
C TRP A 148 -5.27 -2.90 -10.73
N GLY A 149 -5.10 -1.92 -11.62
CA GLY A 149 -6.15 -1.50 -12.54
C GLY A 149 -6.62 -2.63 -13.45
N LEU A 150 -5.68 -3.42 -14.00
CA LEU A 150 -5.99 -4.56 -14.85
C LEU A 150 -6.70 -5.67 -14.06
N ILE A 151 -6.20 -6.01 -12.87
CA ILE A 151 -6.82 -7.00 -11.98
C ILE A 151 -8.24 -6.56 -11.58
N ALA A 152 -8.44 -5.30 -11.20
CA ALA A 152 -9.74 -4.77 -10.80
C ALA A 152 -10.76 -4.82 -11.96
N LEU A 153 -10.37 -4.41 -13.16
CA LEU A 153 -11.24 -4.48 -14.34
C LEU A 153 -11.59 -5.94 -14.68
N ASP A 154 -10.63 -6.85 -14.60
CA ASP A 154 -10.85 -8.26 -14.91
C ASP A 154 -11.69 -8.99 -13.86
N SER A 155 -11.72 -8.51 -12.61
CA SER A 155 -12.36 -9.23 -11.50
C SER A 155 -13.84 -9.51 -11.68
N GLY A 156 -14.59 -8.53 -12.19
CA GLY A 156 -16.02 -8.64 -12.51
C GLY A 156 -16.31 -8.45 -14.00
N ASN A 157 -15.28 -8.48 -14.86
CA ASN A 157 -15.34 -8.13 -16.28
C ASN A 157 -15.99 -6.74 -16.52
N TYR A 158 -15.51 -5.73 -15.79
CA TYR A 158 -16.03 -4.37 -15.89
C TYR A 158 -15.60 -3.71 -17.21
N ASP A 159 -16.54 -2.99 -17.82
CA ASP A 159 -16.29 -2.14 -18.97
C ASP A 159 -15.77 -0.78 -18.53
N VAL A 160 -14.82 -0.25 -19.30
CA VAL A 160 -14.33 1.11 -19.10
C VAL A 160 -15.25 2.05 -19.89
N THR A 161 -16.20 2.69 -19.21
CA THR A 161 -17.10 3.66 -19.85
C THR A 161 -16.46 5.05 -19.88
N ASN A 162 -16.50 5.72 -21.04
CA ASN A 162 -16.00 7.11 -21.18
C ASN A 162 -17.15 8.10 -20.98
N THR A 163 -17.53 8.32 -19.73
CA THR A 163 -18.61 9.24 -19.35
C THR A 163 -18.13 10.68 -19.13
N GLY A 164 -16.82 10.91 -19.00
CA GLY A 164 -16.24 12.17 -18.49
C GLY A 164 -15.40 13.00 -19.47
N ASN A 165 -15.48 12.80 -20.79
CA ASN A 165 -14.54 13.40 -21.77
C ASN A 165 -13.06 13.07 -21.47
N ILE A 166 -12.79 11.84 -21.06
CA ILE A 166 -11.43 11.39 -20.73
C ILE A 166 -10.59 11.39 -22.02
N LYS A 167 -9.47 12.12 -22.02
CA LYS A 167 -8.60 12.26 -23.19
C LYS A 167 -7.86 10.96 -23.53
N ASN A 168 -7.34 10.28 -22.52
CA ASN A 168 -6.62 9.02 -22.66
C ASN A 168 -7.36 7.92 -21.89
N VAL A 169 -8.34 7.29 -22.54
CA VAL A 169 -9.16 6.24 -21.93
C VAL A 169 -8.35 4.95 -21.75
N THR A 170 -8.43 4.36 -20.57
CA THR A 170 -7.86 3.04 -20.26
C THR A 170 -8.50 1.95 -21.12
N THR A 171 -7.69 1.00 -21.58
CA THR A 171 -8.19 -0.28 -22.10
C THR A 171 -7.32 -1.39 -21.51
N ARG A 172 -7.86 -2.62 -21.41
CA ARG A 172 -7.08 -3.79 -21.00
C ARG A 172 -5.79 -3.92 -21.81
N GLN A 173 -5.87 -3.80 -23.13
CA GLN A 173 -4.68 -3.87 -23.99
C GLN A 173 -3.68 -2.75 -23.71
N LYS A 174 -4.12 -1.51 -23.45
CA LYS A 174 -3.20 -0.42 -23.06
C LYS A 174 -2.47 -0.71 -21.75
N LEU A 175 -3.16 -1.30 -20.77
CA LEU A 175 -2.54 -1.72 -19.51
C LEU A 175 -1.55 -2.86 -19.73
N VAL A 176 -1.93 -3.88 -20.51
CA VAL A 176 -1.03 -4.97 -20.91
C VAL A 176 0.21 -4.44 -21.62
N ASP A 177 0.04 -3.58 -22.63
CA ASP A 177 1.15 -2.97 -23.38
C ASP A 177 2.05 -2.11 -22.47
N HIS A 178 1.47 -1.36 -21.54
CA HIS A 178 2.22 -0.58 -20.55
C HIS A 178 3.04 -1.50 -19.65
N ILE A 179 2.45 -2.56 -19.11
CA ILE A 179 3.14 -3.55 -18.26
C ILE A 179 4.28 -4.22 -19.02
N LEU A 180 4.05 -4.67 -20.26
CA LEU A 180 5.08 -5.27 -21.11
C LEU A 180 6.21 -4.28 -21.41
N SER A 181 5.91 -2.99 -21.60
CA SER A 181 6.92 -1.96 -21.84
C SER A 181 7.87 -1.72 -20.65
N LYS A 182 7.49 -2.18 -19.46
CA LYS A 182 8.26 -2.08 -18.22
C LYS A 182 9.04 -3.36 -17.88
N GLU A 183 8.97 -4.39 -18.73
CA GLU A 183 9.74 -5.62 -18.52
C GLU A 183 11.24 -5.31 -18.52
N ILE A 184 11.95 -5.84 -17.53
CA ILE A 184 13.39 -5.70 -17.41
C ILE A 184 14.06 -6.68 -18.38
N ASN A 185 15.18 -6.28 -18.99
CA ASN A 185 15.90 -7.13 -19.94
C ASN A 185 16.28 -8.48 -19.29
N GLY A 186 15.80 -9.58 -19.87
CA GLY A 186 15.96 -10.93 -19.31
C GLY A 186 14.74 -11.46 -18.54
N GLY A 187 13.73 -10.62 -18.29
CA GLY A 187 12.48 -10.98 -17.62
C GLY A 187 12.28 -10.29 -16.28
N GLY A 188 11.03 -10.31 -15.81
CA GLY A 188 10.64 -9.77 -14.51
C GLY A 188 10.45 -8.26 -14.50
N TRP A 189 10.00 -7.76 -13.35
CA TRP A 189 9.59 -6.37 -13.17
C TRP A 189 9.98 -5.85 -11.78
N SER A 190 9.97 -4.53 -11.61
CA SER A 190 10.27 -3.82 -10.35
C SER A 190 9.51 -2.48 -10.31
N MET A 191 9.59 -1.75 -9.19
CA MET A 191 9.02 -0.40 -9.05
C MET A 191 9.85 0.71 -9.73
N GLY A 192 10.64 0.37 -10.76
CA GLY A 192 11.48 1.31 -11.52
C GLY A 192 12.98 1.08 -11.40
N GLU A 193 13.39 0.00 -10.73
CA GLU A 193 14.78 -0.43 -10.62
C GLU A 193 15.24 -1.26 -11.82
N SER A 194 16.56 -1.43 -11.96
CA SER A 194 17.16 -2.22 -13.04
C SER A 194 17.14 -3.73 -12.81
N ASN A 195 16.87 -4.20 -11.59
CA ASN A 195 16.80 -5.62 -11.26
C ASN A 195 15.35 -6.03 -10.97
N PRO A 196 14.93 -7.25 -11.37
CA PRO A 196 13.58 -7.71 -11.09
C PRO A 196 13.39 -8.04 -9.60
N ASP A 197 12.30 -7.50 -9.06
CA ASP A 197 11.82 -7.74 -7.72
C ASP A 197 10.86 -8.94 -7.70
N THR A 198 10.84 -9.70 -6.61
CA THR A 198 9.98 -10.89 -6.48
C THR A 198 8.51 -10.49 -6.49
N ASP A 199 8.13 -9.55 -5.64
CA ASP A 199 6.74 -9.20 -5.37
C ASP A 199 6.12 -8.57 -6.61
N VAL A 200 6.82 -7.57 -7.19
CA VAL A 200 6.37 -6.90 -8.40
C VAL A 200 6.28 -7.87 -9.57
N THR A 201 7.27 -8.76 -9.74
CA THR A 201 7.21 -9.77 -10.81
C THR A 201 6.00 -10.68 -10.62
N ALA A 202 5.77 -11.20 -9.42
CA ALA A 202 4.64 -12.07 -9.14
C ALA A 202 3.29 -11.36 -9.34
N MET A 203 3.13 -10.12 -8.88
CA MET A 203 1.94 -9.31 -9.10
C MET A 203 1.67 -9.06 -10.60
N VAL A 204 2.71 -8.77 -11.38
CA VAL A 204 2.58 -8.64 -12.84
C VAL A 204 2.09 -9.94 -13.47
N LEU A 205 2.65 -11.08 -13.08
CA LEU A 205 2.20 -12.39 -13.58
C LEU A 205 0.73 -12.65 -13.28
N GLN A 206 0.23 -12.26 -12.10
CA GLN A 206 -1.20 -12.35 -11.75
C GLN A 206 -2.06 -11.55 -12.74
N SER A 207 -1.66 -10.31 -13.05
CA SER A 207 -2.41 -9.43 -13.96
C SER A 207 -2.39 -9.90 -15.43
N LEU A 208 -1.28 -10.50 -15.87
CA LEU A 208 -1.10 -10.95 -17.26
C LEU A 208 -1.68 -12.34 -17.54
N ALA A 209 -2.06 -13.10 -16.51
CA ALA A 209 -2.48 -14.49 -16.65
C ALA A 209 -3.68 -14.70 -17.58
N ASN A 210 -4.61 -13.74 -17.66
CA ASN A 210 -5.76 -13.81 -18.57
C ASN A 210 -5.40 -13.56 -20.05
N TYR A 211 -4.17 -13.16 -20.34
CA TYR A 211 -3.72 -12.67 -21.66
C TYR A 211 -2.60 -13.53 -22.27
N VAL A 212 -2.32 -14.71 -21.70
CA VAL A 212 -1.27 -15.63 -22.17
C VAL A 212 -1.57 -16.30 -23.51
N ASP A 213 -2.75 -16.06 -24.08
CA ASP A 213 -3.08 -16.37 -25.48
C ASP A 213 -2.34 -15.44 -26.46
N GLN A 214 -1.93 -14.24 -26.02
CA GLN A 214 -1.06 -13.35 -26.77
C GLN A 214 0.39 -13.82 -26.66
N GLU A 215 1.04 -14.15 -27.79
CA GLU A 215 2.41 -14.69 -27.83
C GLU A 215 3.42 -13.84 -27.05
N LYS A 216 3.36 -12.51 -27.18
CA LYS A 216 4.25 -11.59 -26.44
C LYS A 216 4.04 -11.64 -24.93
N VAL A 217 2.79 -11.76 -24.48
CA VAL A 217 2.47 -11.86 -23.06
C VAL A 217 2.95 -13.20 -22.53
N LYS A 218 2.68 -14.29 -23.26
CA LYS A 218 3.15 -15.63 -22.91
C LYS A 218 4.66 -15.66 -22.73
N ASP A 219 5.40 -15.11 -23.69
CA ASP A 219 6.86 -15.05 -23.64
C ASP A 219 7.38 -14.26 -22.43
N ALA A 220 6.74 -13.14 -22.09
CA ALA A 220 7.08 -12.34 -20.91
C ALA A 220 6.74 -13.07 -19.60
N VAL A 221 5.59 -13.73 -19.54
CA VAL A 221 5.17 -14.56 -18.40
C VAL A 221 6.15 -15.72 -18.19
N ASP A 222 6.57 -16.41 -19.25
CA ASP A 222 7.54 -17.50 -19.17
C ASP A 222 8.89 -17.01 -18.62
N ARG A 223 9.37 -15.83 -19.07
CA ARG A 223 10.59 -15.22 -18.53
C ARG A 223 10.43 -14.81 -17.07
N GLY A 224 9.28 -14.23 -16.69
CA GLY A 224 8.97 -13.89 -15.30
C GLY A 224 8.97 -15.12 -14.38
N LEU A 225 8.39 -16.24 -14.83
CA LEU A 225 8.44 -17.51 -14.08
C LEU A 225 9.86 -18.04 -13.90
N VAL A 226 10.73 -17.90 -14.92
CA VAL A 226 12.15 -18.24 -14.82
C VAL A 226 12.86 -17.35 -13.79
N VAL A 227 12.58 -16.04 -13.78
CA VAL A 227 13.12 -15.12 -12.79
C VAL A 227 12.72 -15.53 -11.37
N LEU A 228 11.43 -15.81 -11.13
CA LEU A 228 10.96 -16.25 -9.82
C LEU A 228 11.60 -17.58 -9.40
N SER A 229 11.65 -18.58 -10.30
CA SER A 229 12.29 -19.86 -10.02
C SER A 229 13.77 -19.71 -9.59
N ASN A 230 14.51 -18.82 -10.25
CA ASN A 230 15.90 -18.51 -9.92
C ASN A 230 16.05 -17.76 -8.59
N LYS A 231 15.06 -16.94 -8.19
CA LYS A 231 15.06 -16.20 -6.92
C LYS A 231 14.60 -17.03 -5.73
N MET A 232 13.97 -18.18 -5.96
CA MET A 232 13.49 -19.04 -4.88
C MET A 232 14.64 -19.66 -4.07
N ASN A 233 14.58 -19.53 -2.75
CA ASN A 233 15.56 -20.03 -1.80
C ASN A 233 15.47 -21.55 -1.57
N ASN A 234 16.51 -22.14 -0.97
CA ASN A 234 16.58 -23.59 -0.72
C ASN A 234 15.48 -24.12 0.22
N ASP A 235 14.89 -23.27 1.04
CA ASP A 235 13.78 -23.58 1.93
C ASP A 235 12.41 -23.34 1.27
N GLY A 236 12.39 -22.96 -0.01
CA GLY A 236 11.19 -22.69 -0.79
C GLY A 236 10.61 -21.29 -0.61
N GLY A 237 11.27 -20.42 0.16
CA GLY A 237 10.86 -19.04 0.33
C GLY A 237 11.44 -18.10 -0.72
N PHE A 238 11.12 -16.82 -0.55
CA PHE A 238 11.57 -15.74 -1.42
C PHE A 238 12.04 -14.54 -0.61
N GLU A 239 12.75 -13.66 -1.29
CA GLU A 239 13.29 -12.43 -0.72
C GLU A 239 12.86 -11.24 -1.58
N SER A 240 12.57 -10.14 -0.90
CA SER A 240 12.46 -8.81 -1.47
C SER A 240 13.11 -7.82 -0.50
N TRP A 241 13.70 -6.75 -1.04
CA TRP A 241 14.35 -5.68 -0.27
C TRP A 241 15.37 -6.14 0.77
N GLY A 242 16.06 -7.25 0.49
CA GLY A 242 17.15 -7.77 1.34
C GLY A 242 16.70 -8.64 2.52
N ASN A 243 15.39 -8.90 2.67
CA ASN A 243 14.88 -9.78 3.73
C ASN A 243 14.02 -10.90 3.14
N LYS A 244 14.20 -12.10 3.68
CA LYS A 244 13.29 -13.22 3.45
C LYS A 244 12.00 -12.96 4.22
N ASN A 245 10.87 -12.95 3.52
CA ASN A 245 9.59 -12.58 4.10
C ASN A 245 8.42 -13.44 3.57
N SER A 246 7.28 -13.39 4.26
CA SER A 246 6.07 -14.15 3.92
C SER A 246 5.46 -13.64 2.62
N GLU A 247 5.30 -12.32 2.53
CA GLU A 247 4.54 -11.62 1.50
C GLU A 247 5.08 -11.91 0.08
N SER A 248 6.40 -11.98 -0.06
CA SER A 248 7.06 -12.38 -1.31
C SER A 248 6.66 -13.79 -1.74
N ALA A 249 6.62 -14.75 -0.81
CA ALA A 249 6.19 -16.11 -1.11
C ALA A 249 4.67 -16.18 -1.39
N ASP A 250 3.88 -15.38 -0.67
CA ASP A 250 2.43 -15.26 -0.82
C ASP A 250 2.07 -14.74 -2.23
N GLN A 251 2.73 -13.67 -2.71
CA GLN A 251 2.53 -13.15 -4.06
C GLN A 251 2.86 -14.18 -5.15
N VAL A 252 3.97 -14.91 -4.99
CA VAL A 252 4.36 -15.97 -5.92
C VAL A 252 3.32 -17.08 -5.94
N LEU A 253 2.84 -17.52 -4.77
CA LEU A 253 1.80 -18.54 -4.69
C LEU A 253 0.53 -18.12 -5.42
N VAL A 254 0.06 -16.88 -5.23
CA VAL A 254 -1.13 -16.36 -5.92
C VAL A 254 -0.90 -16.31 -7.43
N ALA A 255 0.28 -15.88 -7.89
CA ALA A 255 0.64 -15.87 -9.31
C ALA A 255 0.59 -17.26 -9.95
N LEU A 256 1.18 -18.27 -9.28
CA LEU A 256 1.17 -19.65 -9.77
C LEU A 256 -0.24 -20.21 -9.83
N CYS A 257 -1.04 -20.01 -8.78
CA CYS A 257 -2.44 -20.43 -8.77
C CYS A 257 -3.24 -19.77 -9.90
N LYS A 258 -3.05 -18.47 -10.13
CA LYS A 258 -3.73 -17.72 -11.19
C LYS A 258 -3.32 -18.17 -12.60
N LEU A 259 -2.07 -18.58 -12.78
CA LEU A 259 -1.54 -19.18 -14.01
C LEU A 259 -1.89 -20.67 -14.15
N ASN A 260 -2.66 -21.24 -13.21
CA ASN A 260 -3.02 -22.66 -13.16
C ASN A 260 -1.79 -23.59 -13.10
N ILE A 261 -0.77 -23.18 -12.33
CA ILE A 261 0.46 -23.93 -12.07
C ILE A 261 0.41 -24.43 -10.63
N ASP A 262 0.53 -25.75 -10.43
CA ASP A 262 0.62 -26.35 -9.09
C ASP A 262 2.07 -26.26 -8.57
N PRO A 263 2.36 -25.40 -7.56
CA PRO A 263 3.71 -25.25 -7.03
C PRO A 263 4.22 -26.49 -6.29
N LYS A 264 3.36 -27.46 -5.96
CA LYS A 264 3.75 -28.70 -5.27
C LYS A 264 4.43 -29.70 -6.21
N ILE A 265 4.17 -29.60 -7.52
CA ILE A 265 4.67 -30.56 -8.53
C ILE A 265 5.46 -29.90 -9.66
N ASP A 266 5.36 -28.58 -9.84
CA ASP A 266 6.16 -27.85 -10.82
C ASP A 266 7.63 -27.79 -10.35
N ASP A 267 8.54 -28.37 -11.13
CA ASP A 267 9.95 -28.53 -10.76
C ASP A 267 10.71 -27.20 -10.61
N ARG A 268 10.18 -26.12 -11.20
CA ARG A 268 10.70 -24.76 -11.01
C ARG A 268 10.51 -24.26 -9.58
N PHE A 269 9.53 -24.81 -8.86
CA PHE A 269 9.11 -24.36 -7.53
C PHE A 269 9.19 -25.47 -6.46
N VAL A 270 9.91 -26.56 -6.76
CA VAL A 270 10.24 -27.62 -5.80
C VAL A 270 11.76 -27.75 -5.68
N LYS A 271 12.29 -27.53 -4.48
CA LYS A 271 13.73 -27.68 -4.20
C LYS A 271 14.09 -29.15 -3.95
N LYS A 272 15.37 -29.48 -4.13
CA LYS A 272 15.89 -30.86 -4.01
C LYS A 272 15.67 -31.50 -2.63
N ASN A 273 15.54 -30.69 -1.58
CA ASN A 273 15.23 -31.12 -0.22
C ASN A 273 13.72 -31.31 0.03
N GLY A 274 12.88 -31.15 -0.99
CA GLY A 274 11.43 -31.25 -0.89
C GLY A 274 10.72 -29.96 -0.50
N SER A 275 11.47 -28.90 -0.15
CA SER A 275 10.89 -27.60 0.18
C SER A 275 10.26 -26.95 -1.06
N TRP A 276 9.09 -26.34 -0.85
CA TRP A 276 8.29 -25.65 -1.86
C TRP A 276 7.52 -24.49 -1.22
N VAL A 277 6.89 -23.66 -2.03
CA VAL A 277 6.32 -22.35 -1.62
C VAL A 277 5.41 -22.45 -0.38
N VAL A 278 4.42 -23.34 -0.40
CA VAL A 278 3.44 -23.45 0.72
C VAL A 278 4.07 -24.04 1.97
N SER A 279 5.01 -25.00 1.84
CA SER A 279 5.74 -25.50 3.03
C SER A 279 6.56 -24.39 3.67
N ASN A 280 7.09 -23.45 2.88
CA ASN A 280 7.82 -22.32 3.43
C ASN A 280 6.90 -21.35 4.16
N ILE A 281 5.80 -20.94 3.53
CA ILE A 281 4.81 -20.02 4.11
C ILE A 281 4.32 -20.54 5.48
N ILE A 282 3.89 -21.80 5.53
CA ILE A 282 3.32 -22.38 6.75
C ILE A 282 4.39 -22.66 7.82
N ASP A 283 5.57 -23.18 7.46
CA ASP A 283 6.54 -23.60 8.48
C ASP A 283 7.38 -22.46 9.04
N ASP A 284 7.61 -21.38 8.27
CA ASP A 284 8.47 -20.28 8.69
C ASP A 284 7.69 -19.05 9.18
N PHE A 285 6.48 -18.81 8.67
CA PHE A 285 5.77 -17.55 8.89
C PHE A 285 4.43 -17.68 9.61
N TYR A 286 3.69 -18.78 9.43
CA TYR A 286 2.44 -19.00 10.19
C TYR A 286 2.72 -19.30 11.67
N ILE A 287 1.91 -18.73 12.57
CA ILE A 287 1.99 -18.94 14.02
C ILE A 287 0.77 -19.77 14.48
N PRO A 288 0.92 -21.09 14.68
CA PRO A 288 -0.22 -21.97 14.99
C PRO A 288 -0.98 -21.59 16.26
N GLU A 289 -0.29 -21.02 17.25
CA GLU A 289 -0.87 -20.66 18.54
C GLU A 289 -1.85 -19.48 18.45
N THR A 290 -1.68 -18.63 17.44
CA THR A 290 -2.46 -17.38 17.30
C THR A 290 -3.30 -17.35 16.04
N GLY A 291 -2.87 -18.01 14.96
CA GLY A 291 -3.48 -17.93 13.64
C GLY A 291 -2.94 -16.79 12.78
N GLY A 292 -2.03 -15.95 13.29
CA GLY A 292 -1.40 -14.87 12.53
C GLY A 292 -0.16 -15.31 11.76
N PHE A 293 0.34 -14.44 10.89
CA PHE A 293 1.60 -14.63 10.15
C PHE A 293 2.64 -13.60 10.56
N LYS A 294 3.91 -13.96 10.39
CA LYS A 294 5.06 -13.09 10.59
C LYS A 294 5.52 -12.52 9.25
N HIS A 295 5.96 -11.26 9.24
CA HIS A 295 6.68 -10.70 8.10
C HIS A 295 8.04 -11.40 7.90
N VAL A 296 8.87 -11.45 8.95
CA VAL A 296 10.15 -12.18 8.98
C VAL A 296 10.10 -13.22 10.09
N LYS A 297 10.71 -14.38 9.86
CA LYS A 297 10.68 -15.55 10.77
C LYS A 297 10.98 -15.26 12.25
N GLU A 298 11.87 -14.31 12.52
CA GLU A 298 12.32 -13.95 13.87
C GLU A 298 11.39 -12.96 14.60
N TYR A 299 10.37 -12.42 13.92
CA TYR A 299 9.45 -11.42 14.47
C TYR A 299 8.11 -12.01 14.92
N GLY A 300 7.28 -11.16 15.52
CA GLY A 300 5.92 -11.47 15.94
C GLY A 300 4.92 -11.42 14.79
N ILE A 301 3.64 -11.47 15.14
CA ILE A 301 2.55 -11.33 14.17
C ILE A 301 2.63 -9.96 13.49
N ASP A 302 2.49 -9.95 12.18
CA ASP A 302 2.39 -8.77 11.35
C ASP A 302 1.02 -8.75 10.63
N GLY A 303 0.37 -7.58 10.59
CA GLY A 303 -0.96 -7.45 10.01
C GLY A 303 -0.98 -7.66 8.49
N MET A 304 0.00 -7.10 7.78
CA MET A 304 0.10 -7.24 6.33
C MET A 304 0.45 -8.68 5.95
N ALA A 305 1.44 -9.29 6.61
CA ALA A 305 1.78 -10.70 6.41
C ALA A 305 0.58 -11.60 6.71
N THR A 306 -0.24 -11.26 7.73
CA THR A 306 -1.45 -12.02 8.04
C THR A 306 -2.50 -11.91 6.94
N ASP A 307 -2.74 -10.71 6.42
CA ASP A 307 -3.67 -10.51 5.30
C ASP A 307 -3.18 -11.21 4.02
N GLN A 308 -1.89 -11.09 3.69
CA GLN A 308 -1.31 -11.70 2.49
C GLN A 308 -1.21 -13.22 2.59
N GLY A 309 -0.75 -13.72 3.73
CA GLY A 309 -0.73 -15.15 4.02
C GLY A 309 -2.13 -15.75 3.95
N MET A 310 -3.14 -15.04 4.50
CA MET A 310 -4.53 -15.49 4.42
C MET A 310 -5.01 -15.61 2.97
N TYR A 311 -4.92 -14.54 2.16
CA TYR A 311 -5.43 -14.64 0.78
C TYR A 311 -4.62 -15.62 -0.05
N ALA A 312 -3.33 -15.85 0.24
CA ALA A 312 -2.50 -16.77 -0.52
C ALA A 312 -2.89 -18.22 -0.22
N MET A 313 -3.15 -18.56 1.05
CA MET A 313 -3.70 -19.85 1.43
C MET A 313 -5.09 -20.07 0.82
N VAL A 314 -5.93 -19.03 0.81
CA VAL A 314 -7.25 -19.08 0.14
C VAL A 314 -7.10 -19.30 -1.36
N ALA A 315 -6.20 -18.58 -2.04
CA ALA A 315 -5.92 -18.75 -3.45
C ALA A 315 -5.51 -20.19 -3.78
N TYR A 316 -4.64 -20.78 -2.97
CA TYR A 316 -4.20 -22.16 -3.13
C TYR A 316 -5.31 -23.17 -2.82
N SER A 317 -6.13 -22.94 -1.80
CA SER A 317 -7.30 -23.78 -1.50
C SER A 317 -8.30 -23.78 -2.66
N ARG A 318 -8.56 -22.61 -3.26
CA ARG A 318 -9.42 -22.46 -4.45
C ARG A 318 -8.84 -23.19 -5.66
N PHE A 319 -7.54 -23.05 -5.89
CA PHE A 319 -6.82 -23.78 -6.95
C PHE A 319 -6.98 -25.29 -6.79
N LEU A 320 -6.72 -25.85 -5.60
CA LEU A 320 -6.89 -27.29 -5.32
C LEU A 320 -8.34 -27.78 -5.49
N LYS A 321 -9.32 -26.90 -5.24
CA LYS A 321 -10.75 -27.18 -5.39
C LYS A 321 -11.27 -26.93 -6.82
N GLY A 322 -10.43 -26.48 -7.75
CA GLY A 322 -10.82 -26.16 -9.13
C GLY A 322 -11.80 -24.99 -9.22
N GLN A 323 -11.78 -24.08 -8.24
CA GLN A 323 -12.62 -22.88 -8.20
C GLN A 323 -11.96 -21.75 -9.00
N THR A 324 -12.72 -20.69 -9.32
CA THR A 324 -12.15 -19.48 -9.93
C THR A 324 -11.03 -18.91 -9.06
N SER A 325 -10.00 -18.34 -9.68
CA SER A 325 -8.84 -17.78 -8.97
C SER A 325 -9.25 -16.68 -7.98
N LEU A 326 -8.37 -16.32 -7.04
CA LEU A 326 -8.67 -15.37 -5.96
C LEU A 326 -9.41 -14.10 -6.43
N TYR A 327 -8.89 -13.44 -7.47
CA TYR A 327 -9.44 -12.20 -8.02
C TYR A 327 -10.37 -12.38 -9.21
N ASP A 328 -10.60 -13.61 -9.69
CA ASP A 328 -11.64 -13.88 -10.68
C ASP A 328 -12.95 -14.13 -9.95
N MET A 329 -13.81 -13.13 -9.92
CA MET A 329 -15.06 -13.13 -9.17
C MET A 329 -16.27 -13.33 -10.08
N SER A 330 -16.06 -13.95 -11.25
CA SER A 330 -17.14 -14.35 -12.16
C SER A 330 -18.12 -15.36 -11.55
N ASP A 331 -17.72 -16.03 -10.46
CA ASP A 331 -18.54 -16.95 -9.66
C ASP A 331 -19.34 -16.25 -8.54
N VAL A 332 -19.16 -14.96 -8.31
CA VAL A 332 -19.88 -14.21 -7.26
C VAL A 332 -21.27 -13.79 -7.75
N GLU A 333 -22.29 -14.07 -6.94
CA GLU A 333 -23.66 -13.63 -7.20
C GLU A 333 -23.78 -12.11 -7.05
N LYS A 334 -24.20 -11.42 -8.13
CA LYS A 334 -24.50 -9.99 -8.10
C LYS A 334 -25.79 -9.75 -7.32
N LYS A 335 -25.72 -8.97 -6.24
CA LYS A 335 -26.86 -8.61 -5.37
C LYS A 335 -27.54 -7.31 -5.79
N TYR A 336 -27.39 -6.88 -7.04
CA TYR A 336 -27.90 -5.61 -7.57
C TYR A 336 -28.45 -5.77 -8.99
N GLU A 337 -29.39 -4.91 -9.36
CA GLU A 337 -29.82 -4.71 -10.74
C GLU A 337 -28.92 -3.64 -11.39
N GLU A 338 -28.40 -3.89 -12.60
CA GLU A 338 -27.71 -2.87 -13.40
C GLU A 338 -28.65 -1.66 -13.64
N LYS A 339 -28.38 -0.54 -12.97
CA LYS A 339 -29.09 0.72 -13.18
C LYS A 339 -28.10 1.85 -13.38
N VAL A 340 -28.19 2.48 -14.55
CA VAL A 340 -27.57 3.78 -14.82
C VAL A 340 -28.36 4.85 -14.07
N LEU A 341 -27.74 5.48 -13.07
CA LEU A 341 -28.34 6.57 -12.31
C LEU A 341 -27.61 7.91 -12.53
N PRO A 342 -28.36 9.03 -12.49
CA PRO A 342 -27.79 10.36 -12.65
C PRO A 342 -27.09 10.83 -11.36
N LYS A 343 -25.92 11.47 -11.53
CA LYS A 343 -25.09 12.07 -10.46
C LYS A 343 -25.91 13.06 -9.62
N LYS A 344 -25.83 12.98 -8.29
CA LYS A 344 -26.51 13.88 -7.35
C LYS A 344 -25.53 14.89 -6.74
N ASN A 345 -26.02 16.13 -6.63
CA ASN A 345 -25.31 17.31 -6.12
C ASN A 345 -24.92 17.18 -4.64
N THR A 346 -23.72 17.65 -4.33
CA THR A 346 -23.14 17.81 -2.98
C THR A 346 -23.80 18.97 -2.22
N GLU A 347 -24.08 18.76 -0.93
CA GLU A 347 -24.55 19.79 0.00
C GLU A 347 -23.43 20.77 0.41
N PRO A 348 -23.76 22.04 0.78
CA PRO A 348 -22.76 23.08 0.95
C PRO A 348 -21.98 22.96 2.27
N LYS A 349 -20.63 22.98 2.17
CA LYS A 349 -19.70 23.14 3.31
C LYS A 349 -19.81 24.56 3.91
N ILE A 350 -19.50 24.70 5.21
CA ILE A 350 -19.47 26.00 5.91
C ILE A 350 -18.40 26.89 5.27
N GLU A 351 -18.82 27.97 4.63
CA GLU A 351 -17.93 28.89 3.92
C GLU A 351 -17.37 29.96 4.86
N TYR A 352 -16.10 29.82 5.25
CA TYR A 352 -15.37 30.88 5.95
C TYR A 352 -14.98 31.98 4.96
N LYS A 353 -15.14 33.25 5.34
CA LYS A 353 -14.85 34.39 4.46
C LYS A 353 -13.36 34.47 4.14
N ASN A 354 -12.99 34.21 2.88
CA ASN A 354 -11.63 34.42 2.38
C ASN A 354 -11.30 35.93 2.29
N LYS A 355 -10.14 36.33 2.81
CA LYS A 355 -9.57 37.68 2.65
C LYS A 355 -8.28 37.72 1.83
N PHE A 356 -7.68 36.57 1.53
CA PHE A 356 -6.41 36.48 0.81
C PHE A 356 -6.63 36.40 -0.69
N THR A 357 -5.86 37.20 -1.43
CA THR A 357 -5.98 37.36 -2.89
C THR A 357 -5.04 36.44 -3.69
N ASP A 358 -4.14 35.73 -3.02
CA ASP A 358 -3.05 34.93 -3.63
C ASP A 358 -3.12 33.43 -3.32
N ILE A 359 -4.25 32.94 -2.78
CA ILE A 359 -4.42 31.54 -2.35
C ILE A 359 -5.26 30.69 -3.31
N ASP A 360 -5.81 31.27 -4.39
CA ASP A 360 -6.72 30.55 -5.29
C ASP A 360 -6.06 29.36 -6.02
N SER A 361 -4.73 29.39 -6.18
CA SER A 361 -3.95 28.29 -6.76
C SER A 361 -3.33 27.36 -5.72
N SER A 362 -3.54 27.62 -4.43
CA SER A 362 -3.00 26.78 -3.35
C SER A 362 -3.82 25.51 -3.20
N SER A 363 -3.14 24.36 -3.10
CA SER A 363 -3.77 23.08 -2.79
C SER A 363 -4.33 23.02 -1.37
N GLU A 364 -3.93 23.97 -0.51
CA GLU A 364 -4.27 24.04 0.91
C GLU A 364 -5.14 25.28 1.22
N LYS A 365 -5.85 25.81 0.21
CA LYS A 365 -6.69 27.01 0.31
C LYS A 365 -7.64 26.97 1.53
N GLU A 366 -8.31 25.84 1.71
CA GLU A 366 -9.33 25.68 2.74
C GLU A 366 -8.71 25.58 4.13
N ALA A 367 -7.56 24.90 4.24
CA ALA A 367 -6.75 24.88 5.45
C ALA A 367 -6.28 26.29 5.84
N ILE A 368 -5.81 27.08 4.86
CA ILE A 368 -5.36 28.46 5.08
C ILE A 368 -6.51 29.33 5.61
N ILE A 369 -7.69 29.26 4.98
CA ILE A 369 -8.86 30.05 5.41
C ILE A 369 -9.31 29.60 6.81
N GLY A 370 -9.45 28.30 7.04
CA GLY A 370 -9.90 27.74 8.32
C GLY A 370 -8.96 28.11 9.46
N LEU A 371 -7.65 27.91 9.29
CA LEU A 371 -6.66 28.28 10.30
C LEU A 371 -6.57 29.80 10.52
N ASN A 372 -6.79 30.61 9.49
CA ASN A 372 -6.82 32.07 9.66
C ASN A 372 -8.04 32.52 10.47
N ALA A 373 -9.20 31.90 10.23
CA ALA A 373 -10.41 32.15 11.01
C ALA A 373 -10.23 31.77 12.50
N LYS A 374 -9.41 30.75 12.79
CA LYS A 374 -9.02 30.35 14.15
C LYS A 374 -7.86 31.17 14.75
N GLY A 375 -7.29 32.12 14.00
CA GLY A 375 -6.15 32.95 14.46
C GLY A 375 -4.81 32.22 14.56
N ILE A 376 -4.73 30.98 14.05
CA ILE A 376 -3.54 30.11 14.13
C ILE A 376 -2.49 30.55 13.09
N VAL A 377 -2.93 30.82 11.86
CA VAL A 377 -2.07 31.35 10.80
C VAL A 377 -2.46 32.78 10.45
N ASN A 378 -1.44 33.61 10.21
CA ASN A 378 -1.61 35.01 9.78
C ASN A 378 -1.18 35.18 8.33
N GLY A 379 -1.75 36.20 7.68
CA GLY A 379 -1.31 36.65 6.36
C GLY A 379 0.15 37.11 6.35
N PHE A 380 0.77 37.07 5.18
CA PHE A 380 2.05 37.72 4.94
C PHE A 380 1.90 39.25 5.01
N ASN A 381 0.74 39.75 4.57
CA ASN A 381 0.23 41.09 4.88
C ASN A 381 -1.31 41.01 5.05
N GLU A 382 -2.00 42.15 5.07
CA GLU A 382 -3.45 42.23 5.27
C GLU A 382 -4.26 41.37 4.29
N ASN A 383 -3.83 41.31 3.02
CA ASN A 383 -4.60 40.73 1.91
C ASN A 383 -3.87 39.61 1.16
N THR A 384 -2.66 39.22 1.58
CA THR A 384 -1.91 38.12 0.96
C THR A 384 -1.38 37.15 2.01
N PHE A 385 -1.35 35.86 1.67
CA PHE A 385 -0.85 34.80 2.52
C PHE A 385 0.59 34.37 2.16
N ASN A 386 1.02 34.54 0.91
CA ASN A 386 2.25 34.01 0.33
C ASN A 386 2.40 32.47 0.47
N PRO A 387 1.56 31.67 -0.22
CA PRO A 387 1.52 30.21 -0.05
C PRO A 387 2.87 29.50 -0.22
N LYS A 388 3.65 29.94 -1.22
CA LYS A 388 4.93 29.33 -1.60
C LYS A 388 6.14 29.89 -0.84
N GLY A 389 5.93 30.88 0.04
CA GLY A 389 6.98 31.40 0.91
C GLY A 389 7.41 30.36 1.94
N TYR A 390 8.68 30.35 2.33
CA TYR A 390 9.19 29.44 3.35
C TYR A 390 8.82 29.90 4.77
N VAL A 391 8.69 28.94 5.67
CA VAL A 391 8.37 29.16 7.09
C VAL A 391 9.64 29.12 7.92
N THR A 392 9.82 30.08 8.81
CA THR A 392 10.92 30.05 9.79
C THR A 392 10.57 29.20 11.00
N ARG A 393 11.58 28.73 11.73
CA ARG A 393 11.39 27.95 12.96
C ARG A 393 10.53 28.67 14.01
N ALA A 394 10.75 29.98 14.20
CA ALA A 394 9.94 30.78 15.10
C ALA A 394 8.48 30.92 14.64
N GLN A 395 8.25 31.03 13.33
CA GLN A 395 6.90 31.08 12.77
C GLN A 395 6.16 29.76 13.01
N LEU A 396 6.79 28.61 12.75
CA LEU A 396 6.17 27.32 12.99
C LEU A 396 5.89 27.09 14.49
N ALA A 397 6.85 27.40 15.36
CA ALA A 397 6.65 27.32 16.81
C ALA A 397 5.46 28.17 17.27
N THR A 398 5.31 29.39 16.73
CA THR A 398 4.16 30.26 17.02
C THR A 398 2.85 29.65 16.54
N MET A 399 2.81 29.11 15.33
CA MET A 399 1.59 28.48 14.79
C MET A 399 1.16 27.27 15.63
N LEU A 400 2.11 26.42 16.05
CA LEU A 400 1.81 25.25 16.89
C LEU A 400 1.40 25.63 18.32
N ALA A 401 2.06 26.63 18.93
CA ALA A 401 1.65 27.15 20.23
C ALA A 401 0.22 27.72 20.20
N LYS A 402 -0.13 28.44 19.12
CA LYS A 402 -1.50 28.94 18.91
C LYS A 402 -2.52 27.83 18.63
N ALA A 403 -2.13 26.80 17.90
CA ALA A 403 -2.97 25.63 17.66
C ALA A 403 -3.37 24.92 18.97
N LEU A 404 -2.47 24.93 19.96
CA LEU A 404 -2.71 24.40 21.31
C LEU A 404 -3.31 25.42 22.29
N CYS A 405 -3.57 26.66 21.86
CA CYS A 405 -4.01 27.77 22.71
C CYS A 405 -3.09 28.00 23.93
N LEU A 406 -1.76 27.86 23.76
CA LEU A 406 -0.81 28.10 24.84
C LEU A 406 -0.71 29.59 25.18
N GLU A 407 -0.54 29.89 26.47
CA GLU A 407 -0.18 31.21 26.94
C GLU A 407 1.28 31.52 26.61
N GLU A 408 1.61 32.79 26.34
CA GLU A 408 2.98 33.23 26.08
C GLU A 408 3.83 33.16 27.36
N ILE A 409 5.03 32.58 27.24
CA ILE A 409 5.94 32.34 28.37
C ILE A 409 7.30 32.95 28.05
N GLU A 410 7.82 33.76 28.96
CA GLU A 410 9.16 34.34 28.86
C GLU A 410 10.23 33.22 28.86
N ILE A 411 11.21 33.31 27.96
CA ILE A 411 12.23 32.27 27.77
C ILE A 411 13.65 32.85 27.88
N GLU A 412 14.36 32.47 28.94
CA GLU A 412 15.76 32.86 29.14
C GLU A 412 16.77 31.84 28.57
N THR A 413 16.29 30.70 28.06
CA THR A 413 17.14 29.57 27.63
C THR A 413 17.94 29.89 26.36
N PHE A 414 17.32 30.53 25.36
CA PHE A 414 17.94 30.75 24.05
C PHE A 414 18.49 32.17 23.92
N GLU A 415 19.81 32.31 23.79
CA GLU A 415 20.49 33.62 23.70
C GLU A 415 20.17 34.37 22.39
N ASP A 416 19.69 33.67 21.37
CA ASP A 416 19.30 34.23 20.07
C ASP A 416 17.79 34.50 19.93
N VAL A 417 17.05 34.46 21.04
CA VAL A 417 15.64 34.87 21.16
C VAL A 417 15.57 35.99 22.18
N LYS A 418 15.18 37.20 21.75
CA LYS A 418 15.09 38.37 22.63
C LYS A 418 13.67 38.53 23.13
N ASP A 419 13.47 39.03 24.35
CA ASP A 419 12.13 39.29 24.91
C ASP A 419 11.29 40.23 24.04
N SER A 420 11.95 41.15 23.33
CA SER A 420 11.32 42.07 22.38
C SER A 420 10.85 41.43 21.07
N ASP A 421 11.27 40.20 20.78
CA ASP A 421 10.89 39.50 19.55
C ASP A 421 9.42 39.05 19.66
N TRP A 422 8.62 39.34 18.63
CA TRP A 422 7.18 39.06 18.62
C TRP A 422 6.83 37.58 18.84
N PHE A 423 7.78 36.67 18.60
CA PHE A 423 7.62 35.22 18.76
C PHE A 423 8.17 34.70 20.09
N SER A 424 8.86 35.52 20.88
CA SER A 424 9.61 35.06 22.07
C SER A 424 8.73 34.28 23.03
N GLY A 425 7.57 34.85 23.40
CA GLY A 425 6.59 34.21 24.28
C GLY A 425 6.08 32.85 23.79
N TYR A 426 5.81 32.74 22.48
CA TYR A 426 5.36 31.49 21.88
C TYR A 426 6.48 30.45 21.75
N VAL A 427 7.71 30.88 21.48
CA VAL A 427 8.88 30.00 21.48
C VAL A 427 9.11 29.45 22.90
N GLY A 428 8.96 30.29 23.93
CA GLY A 428 9.01 29.84 25.32
C GLY A 428 7.96 28.78 25.64
N ALA A 429 6.71 29.04 25.29
CA ALA A 429 5.60 28.10 25.49
C ALA A 429 5.82 26.78 24.74
N ALA A 430 6.21 26.85 23.47
CA ALA A 430 6.48 25.67 22.65
C ALA A 430 7.65 24.85 23.18
N HIS A 431 8.69 25.50 23.72
CA HIS A 431 9.83 24.81 24.32
C HIS A 431 9.44 24.10 25.62
N GLN A 432 8.70 24.77 26.51
CA GLN A 432 8.23 24.19 27.76
C GLN A 432 7.32 22.97 27.54
N MET A 433 6.52 22.98 26.48
CA MET A 433 5.68 21.85 26.10
C MET A 433 6.43 20.73 25.36
N GLY A 434 7.73 20.89 25.09
CA GLY A 434 8.53 19.88 24.37
C GLY A 434 8.31 19.84 22.86
N ILE A 435 7.57 20.80 22.29
CA ILE A 435 7.32 20.89 20.83
C ILE A 435 8.62 21.19 20.10
N ILE A 436 9.46 22.06 20.67
CA ILE A 436 10.73 22.49 20.09
C ILE A 436 11.92 22.24 21.02
N ASN A 437 13.07 22.01 20.38
CA ASN A 437 14.39 22.02 21.00
C ASN A 437 15.31 23.02 20.27
N GLY A 438 16.33 23.50 20.96
CA GLY A 438 17.42 24.26 20.35
C GLY A 438 18.33 23.39 19.47
N TYR A 439 19.11 24.04 18.61
CA TYR A 439 20.28 23.41 17.96
C TYR A 439 21.39 23.12 18.96
N SER A 440 21.42 23.86 20.06
CA SER A 440 22.19 23.59 21.27
C SER A 440 21.39 24.10 22.47
N ASP A 441 21.90 23.87 23.68
CA ASP A 441 21.26 24.31 24.93
C ASP A 441 20.95 25.82 24.99
N LYS A 442 21.59 26.63 24.14
CA LYS A 442 21.50 28.10 24.16
C LYS A 442 21.11 28.74 22.83
N VAL A 443 20.88 27.95 21.77
CA VAL A 443 20.70 28.49 20.41
C VAL A 443 19.51 27.84 19.73
N PHE A 444 18.52 28.62 19.31
CA PHE A 444 17.29 28.15 18.65
C PHE A 444 17.27 28.34 17.13
N LYS A 445 17.98 29.35 16.61
CA LYS A 445 17.98 29.84 15.22
C LYS A 445 16.57 30.22 14.72
N PRO A 446 15.89 31.21 15.33
CA PRO A 446 14.48 31.52 15.04
C PRO A 446 14.21 31.90 13.58
N ASN A 447 15.19 32.47 12.88
CA ASN A 447 15.06 32.95 11.51
C ASN A 447 15.46 31.93 10.44
N ASN A 448 15.95 30.75 10.84
CA ASN A 448 16.21 29.68 9.87
C ASN A 448 14.90 29.10 9.35
N ASN A 449 14.86 28.81 8.05
CA ASN A 449 13.75 28.07 7.47
C ASN A 449 13.70 26.64 8.01
N VAL A 450 12.49 26.14 8.21
CA VAL A 450 12.24 24.77 8.65
C VAL A 450 12.16 23.84 7.43
N THR A 451 12.86 22.70 7.48
CA THR A 451 12.70 21.67 6.45
C THR A 451 11.40 20.90 6.65
N ARG A 452 10.94 20.17 5.63
CA ARG A 452 9.71 19.37 5.74
C ARG A 452 9.82 18.27 6.80
N GLN A 453 10.98 17.63 6.95
CA GLN A 453 11.19 16.65 8.01
C GLN A 453 11.24 17.29 9.41
N ASP A 454 11.83 18.50 9.55
CA ASP A 454 11.83 19.23 10.83
C ASP A 454 10.40 19.63 11.22
N ALA A 455 9.59 20.06 10.24
CA ALA A 455 8.19 20.39 10.45
C ALA A 455 7.39 19.17 10.90
N ALA A 456 7.60 18.01 10.24
CA ALA A 456 6.98 16.76 10.61
C ALA A 456 7.29 16.37 12.06
N LEU A 457 8.54 16.51 12.50
CA LEU A 457 8.91 16.25 13.89
C LEU A 457 8.16 17.16 14.87
N MET A 458 8.11 18.48 14.60
CA MET A 458 7.44 19.44 15.47
C MET A 458 5.92 19.19 15.54
N ILE A 459 5.31 18.80 14.42
CA ILE A 459 3.90 18.43 14.33
C ILE A 459 3.63 17.11 15.05
N ALA A 460 4.49 16.10 14.90
CA ALA A 460 4.35 14.83 15.60
C ALA A 460 4.36 15.03 17.12
N ARG A 461 5.32 15.81 17.65
CA ARG A 461 5.35 16.17 19.08
C ARG A 461 4.09 16.92 19.53
N THR A 462 3.58 17.81 18.68
CA THR A 462 2.32 18.52 18.95
C THR A 462 1.14 17.57 18.99
N ALA A 463 1.08 16.60 18.08
CA ALA A 463 0.06 15.56 18.06
C ALA A 463 0.12 14.62 19.28
N GLU A 464 1.33 14.30 19.78
CA GLU A 464 1.51 13.56 21.03
C GLU A 464 0.92 14.31 22.23
N ILE A 465 1.14 15.63 22.31
CA ILE A 465 0.56 16.48 23.35
C ILE A 465 -0.98 16.48 23.26
N LEU A 466 -1.53 16.40 22.05
CA LEU A 466 -2.97 16.24 21.79
C LEU A 466 -3.48 14.81 22.03
N GLY A 467 -2.63 13.89 22.50
CA GLY A 467 -3.00 12.53 22.90
C GLY A 467 -2.93 11.49 21.78
N LYS A 468 -2.32 11.80 20.63
CA LYS A 468 -2.08 10.83 19.55
C LYS A 468 -0.85 9.98 19.87
N ASN A 469 -0.91 8.67 19.63
CA ASN A 469 0.24 7.80 19.77
C ASN A 469 1.12 7.88 18.52
N MET A 470 2.17 8.69 18.55
CA MET A 470 3.06 8.86 17.40
C MET A 470 4.22 7.86 17.37
N SER A 471 4.32 6.96 18.34
CA SER A 471 5.35 5.92 18.36
C SER A 471 4.98 4.76 17.44
N MET A 472 5.98 4.24 16.75
CA MET A 472 5.82 3.20 15.74
C MET A 472 6.92 2.14 15.82
N GLU A 473 6.56 0.90 15.51
CA GLU A 473 7.56 -0.15 15.37
C GLU A 473 8.36 0.02 14.06
N ASN A 474 9.63 -0.39 14.05
CA ASN A 474 10.54 -0.19 12.91
C ASN A 474 9.98 -0.70 11.56
N TYR A 475 9.21 -1.79 11.56
CA TYR A 475 8.64 -2.34 10.34
C TYR A 475 7.48 -1.46 9.80
N GLU A 476 6.65 -0.87 10.67
CA GLU A 476 5.59 0.06 10.26
C GLU A 476 6.20 1.29 9.61
N ILE A 477 7.29 1.80 10.19
CA ILE A 477 8.06 2.92 9.64
C ILE A 477 8.54 2.54 8.23
N ILE A 478 9.17 1.38 8.05
CA ILE A 478 9.65 0.93 6.73
C ILE A 478 8.51 0.83 5.72
N ASN A 479 7.39 0.22 6.09
CA ASN A 479 6.23 0.01 5.21
C ASN A 479 5.58 1.33 4.75
N ILE A 480 5.49 2.32 5.65
CA ILE A 480 4.98 3.64 5.28
C ILE A 480 5.98 4.40 4.43
N MET A 481 7.24 4.41 4.85
CA MET A 481 8.27 5.22 4.21
C MET A 481 8.66 4.69 2.83
N CYS A 482 8.64 3.37 2.60
CA CYS A 482 8.98 2.78 1.30
C CYS A 482 7.99 3.13 0.18
N GLN A 483 6.83 3.72 0.51
CA GLN A 483 5.88 4.25 -0.48
C GLN A 483 6.39 5.51 -1.17
N PHE A 484 7.40 6.19 -0.62
CA PHE A 484 7.96 7.42 -1.17
C PHE A 484 9.34 7.18 -1.76
N THR A 485 9.59 7.68 -2.97
CA THR A 485 10.83 7.37 -3.70
C THR A 485 12.08 8.02 -3.10
N ASP A 486 11.92 9.02 -2.23
CA ASP A 486 13.02 9.78 -1.62
C ASP A 486 13.13 9.59 -0.09
N TYR A 487 12.46 8.59 0.48
CA TYR A 487 12.43 8.35 1.92
C TYR A 487 13.81 8.18 2.56
N ILE A 488 14.77 7.63 1.80
CA ILE A 488 16.17 7.46 2.22
C ILE A 488 16.91 8.78 2.49
N LYS A 489 16.33 9.92 2.10
CA LYS A 489 16.87 11.26 2.40
C LYS A 489 16.39 11.80 3.76
N CYS A 490 15.43 11.14 4.42
CA CYS A 490 15.03 11.49 5.77
C CYS A 490 16.19 11.24 6.74
N ALA A 491 16.42 12.17 7.64
CA ALA A 491 17.37 11.94 8.72
C ALA A 491 16.84 10.89 9.70
N ASP A 492 17.70 9.99 10.18
CA ASP A 492 17.34 8.87 11.07
C ASP A 492 16.48 9.30 12.27
N TRP A 493 16.74 10.47 12.84
CA TRP A 493 16.02 11.00 14.01
C TRP A 493 14.66 11.64 13.68
N THR A 494 14.30 11.76 12.41
CA THR A 494 12.99 12.28 11.95
C THR A 494 12.11 11.20 11.33
N ILE A 495 12.68 10.05 10.96
CA ILE A 495 12.00 9.06 10.11
C ILE A 495 10.71 8.53 10.75
N GLU A 496 10.71 8.26 12.05
CA GLU A 496 9.52 7.84 12.79
C GLU A 496 8.45 8.93 12.78
N SER A 497 8.83 10.19 13.04
CA SER A 497 7.88 11.31 13.04
C SER A 497 7.30 11.61 11.66
N VAL A 498 8.10 11.45 10.60
CA VAL A 498 7.62 11.58 9.21
C VAL A 498 6.65 10.44 8.90
N ALA A 499 7.01 9.20 9.21
CA ALA A 499 6.14 8.04 9.02
C ALA A 499 4.82 8.19 9.79
N ALA A 500 4.87 8.63 11.05
CA ALA A 500 3.69 8.88 11.86
C ALA A 500 2.84 10.01 11.27
N CYS A 501 3.44 11.11 10.81
CA CYS A 501 2.72 12.19 10.14
C CYS A 501 2.04 11.72 8.85
N VAL A 502 2.62 10.76 8.11
CA VAL A 502 1.96 10.14 6.96
C VAL A 502 0.83 9.22 7.41
N LYS A 503 1.06 8.35 8.40
CA LYS A 503 0.05 7.44 8.97
C LYS A 503 -1.22 8.16 9.43
N TYR A 504 -1.06 9.30 10.08
CA TYR A 504 -2.17 10.13 10.56
C TYR A 504 -2.69 11.15 9.52
N GLY A 505 -2.15 11.13 8.30
CA GLY A 505 -2.57 11.99 7.20
C GLY A 505 -2.16 13.47 7.34
N TYR A 506 -1.31 13.84 8.29
CA TYR A 506 -0.83 15.22 8.44
C TYR A 506 0.03 15.61 7.24
N ILE A 507 0.92 14.70 6.83
CA ILE A 507 1.59 14.75 5.52
C ILE A 507 0.72 13.97 4.53
N PRO A 508 0.20 14.63 3.48
CA PRO A 508 -0.50 13.93 2.42
C PRO A 508 0.43 12.92 1.76
N ASP A 509 -0.10 11.75 1.45
CA ASP A 509 0.55 10.67 0.72
C ASP A 509 0.21 10.71 -0.78
N ASP A 510 -0.29 11.84 -1.27
CA ASP A 510 -0.60 12.03 -2.68
C ASP A 510 0.65 12.29 -3.53
N GLU A 511 1.71 12.86 -2.98
CA GLU A 511 3.01 12.97 -3.64
C GLU A 511 3.82 11.67 -3.56
N MET A 512 4.58 11.34 -4.62
CA MET A 512 5.50 10.19 -4.61
C MET A 512 6.80 10.48 -3.84
N GLU A 513 7.02 11.73 -3.45
CA GLU A 513 8.21 12.21 -2.72
C GLU A 513 7.78 13.02 -1.49
N ILE A 514 8.52 12.82 -0.39
CA ILE A 514 8.35 13.56 0.86
C ILE A 514 9.06 14.91 0.78
N TYR A 515 10.15 15.01 0.01
CA TYR A 515 11.08 16.15 -0.03
C TYR A 515 11.62 16.54 1.36
N PRO A 516 12.21 15.61 2.12
CA PRO A 516 12.46 15.81 3.55
C PRO A 516 13.40 16.98 3.86
N GLU A 517 14.44 17.18 3.05
CA GLU A 517 15.44 18.23 3.23
C GLU A 517 15.02 19.60 2.66
N ARG A 518 13.92 19.67 1.90
CA ARG A 518 13.43 20.92 1.33
C ARG A 518 12.78 21.78 2.41
N ASN A 519 13.00 23.10 2.35
CA ASN A 519 12.26 24.06 3.18
C ASN A 519 10.75 23.94 2.96
N ALA A 520 10.00 23.84 4.05
CA ALA A 520 8.54 23.78 4.02
C ALA A 520 7.96 25.15 3.65
N THR A 521 6.96 25.13 2.77
CA THR A 521 6.21 26.33 2.39
C THR A 521 5.07 26.60 3.36
N ARG A 522 4.56 27.84 3.36
CA ARG A 522 3.49 28.29 4.25
C ARG A 522 2.19 27.53 4.04
N GLU A 523 1.86 27.17 2.80
CA GLU A 523 0.68 26.35 2.52
C GLU A 523 0.81 24.92 3.04
N GLU A 524 2.00 24.31 2.91
CA GLU A 524 2.24 22.95 3.39
C GLU A 524 2.11 22.87 4.91
N ILE A 525 2.70 23.83 5.62
CA ILE A 525 2.55 23.95 7.08
C ILE A 525 1.10 24.16 7.47
N ALA A 526 0.37 25.04 6.76
CA ALA A 526 -1.05 25.26 7.04
C ALA A 526 -1.85 23.97 6.84
N GLY A 527 -1.61 23.23 5.75
CA GLY A 527 -2.23 21.94 5.50
C GLY A 527 -1.96 20.93 6.61
N MET A 528 -0.69 20.77 7.01
CA MET A 528 -0.32 19.80 8.04
C MET A 528 -0.94 20.15 9.40
N ILE A 529 -0.92 21.42 9.81
CA ILE A 529 -1.53 21.87 11.07
C ILE A 529 -3.05 21.71 11.03
N PHE A 530 -3.69 22.05 9.91
CA PHE A 530 -5.13 21.91 9.76
C PHE A 530 -5.57 20.45 9.91
N ARG A 531 -4.90 19.52 9.21
CA ARG A 531 -5.16 18.08 9.32
C ARG A 531 -4.87 17.55 10.72
N MET A 532 -3.84 18.04 11.40
CA MET A 532 -3.53 17.65 12.78
C MET A 532 -4.61 18.07 13.79
N ILE A 533 -5.29 19.20 13.58
CA ILE A 533 -6.30 19.70 14.51
C ILE A 533 -7.70 19.13 14.23
N GLU A 534 -8.01 18.81 12.98
CA GLU A 534 -9.31 18.26 12.59
C GLU A 534 -9.38 16.72 12.76
N ASN A 535 -8.24 16.02 12.81
CA ASN A 535 -8.13 14.57 13.09
C ASN A 535 -7.94 14.28 14.58
#